data_AF-D4J916-F1
#
_entry.id   AF-D4J916-F1
#
_cell.length_a   1.000
_cell.length_b   1.000
_cell.length_c   1.000
_cell.angle_alpha   90.00
_cell.angle_beta   90.00
_cell.angle_gamma   90.00
#
_symmetry.space_group_name_H-M   'P 1'
#
loop_
_entity.id
_entity.type
_entity.pdbx_description
1 polymer ?
#
loop_
_entity_poly.entity_id
_entity_poly.type
_entity_poly.pdbx_seq_one_letter_code
_entity_poly.pdbx_strand_id
1 'polypeptide(L)'
;MRCKMCRNEIVGNSIQTKNGCICQGCYDQLPNSIKASIRSFTVQQLKEVKTIIGEPFERSWVECGRLKLCMESIILNGFAIRLKDIKRISLNFHPKYPWNATRTVMGTVTVVIETKSPHIILEEPFFDRDIKAVYTIYGKNITYTYSYELEKLVREVQKAVDADTDLYDAAARYSEEVGRRKEAEAAKQKKAEAERKAREEAARRQTEEDRKRKEKIKNEKQRNQNRYTGGYTKKAQEPLTPFEQAKKMFGVELPFTLKELDSRKKELAKKYHPDMGGDTETFQQIMEYYEMLKKYAN
;
A
#
# COMPACT_ATOMS: atom_id res chain seq x y z
N MET A 1 40.32 -44.88 -11.76
CA MET A 1 39.33 -45.70 -10.98
C MET A 1 37.97 -45.58 -11.67
N ARG A 2 37.14 -46.63 -11.72
CA ARG A 2 35.81 -46.57 -12.37
C ARG A 2 34.67 -46.49 -11.35
N CYS A 3 33.66 -45.69 -11.66
CA CYS A 3 32.44 -45.58 -10.87
C CYS A 3 31.72 -46.94 -10.82
N LYS A 4 31.42 -47.47 -9.63
CA LYS A 4 30.70 -48.74 -9.51
C LYS A 4 29.22 -48.64 -9.92
N MET A 5 28.67 -47.43 -10.01
CA MET A 5 27.29 -47.19 -10.45
C MET A 5 27.15 -47.08 -11.97
N CYS A 6 27.84 -46.13 -12.62
CA CYS A 6 27.76 -45.91 -14.08
C CYS A 6 28.92 -46.48 -14.92
N ARG A 7 29.94 -47.06 -14.29
CA ARG A 7 31.15 -47.62 -14.95
C ARG A 7 32.07 -46.63 -15.65
N ASN A 8 31.70 -45.36 -15.76
CA ASN A 8 32.57 -44.31 -16.29
C ASN A 8 33.82 -44.12 -15.41
N GLU A 9 34.88 -43.63 -16.03
CA GLU A 9 36.09 -43.22 -15.32
C GLU A 9 35.79 -42.06 -14.36
N ILE A 10 36.33 -42.14 -13.14
CA ILE A 10 36.21 -41.07 -12.16
C ILE A 10 37.35 -40.08 -12.42
N VAL A 11 36.99 -38.89 -12.87
CA VAL A 11 37.90 -37.74 -12.97
C VAL A 11 37.75 -36.92 -11.70
N GLY A 12 38.83 -36.74 -10.93
CA GLY A 12 38.82 -36.04 -9.65
C GLY A 12 38.45 -36.93 -8.45
N ASN A 13 37.74 -36.36 -7.47
CA ASN A 13 37.44 -37.04 -6.22
C ASN A 13 36.38 -38.15 -6.38
N SER A 14 36.62 -39.27 -5.71
CA SER A 14 35.67 -40.38 -5.65
C SER A 14 34.82 -40.32 -4.38
N ILE A 15 33.52 -40.59 -4.50
CA ILE A 15 32.61 -40.61 -3.35
C ILE A 15 32.51 -42.02 -2.82
N GLN A 16 32.90 -42.20 -1.55
CA GLN A 16 32.92 -43.49 -0.88
C GLN A 16 31.51 -43.87 -0.39
N THR A 17 31.14 -45.09 -0.69
CA THR A 17 29.93 -45.80 -0.25
C THR A 17 30.34 -46.95 0.66
N LYS A 18 29.39 -47.71 1.24
CA LYS A 18 29.69 -48.81 2.17
C LYS A 18 30.75 -49.78 1.62
N ASN A 19 30.61 -50.20 0.35
CA ASN A 19 31.46 -51.22 -0.30
C ASN A 19 31.95 -50.80 -1.70
N GLY A 20 32.27 -49.51 -1.89
CA GLY A 20 32.80 -49.05 -3.18
C GLY A 20 32.74 -47.54 -3.36
N CYS A 21 32.95 -47.10 -4.58
CA CYS A 21 32.99 -45.68 -4.91
C CYS A 21 32.14 -45.35 -6.15
N ILE A 22 31.60 -44.13 -6.16
CA ILE A 22 30.84 -43.56 -7.26
C ILE A 22 31.45 -42.22 -7.71
N CYS A 23 31.17 -41.81 -8.95
CA CYS A 23 31.56 -40.49 -9.44
C CYS A 23 30.62 -39.39 -8.94
N GLN A 24 31.07 -38.13 -9.03
CA GLN A 24 30.31 -36.95 -8.63
C GLN A 24 28.94 -36.87 -9.34
N GLY A 25 28.89 -37.02 -10.66
CA GLY A 25 27.61 -36.94 -11.39
C GLY A 25 26.60 -38.03 -10.99
N CYS A 26 27.08 -39.20 -10.58
CA CYS A 26 26.23 -40.25 -10.02
C CYS A 26 25.68 -39.89 -8.64
N TYR A 27 26.48 -39.22 -7.81
CA TYR A 27 26.07 -38.74 -6.50
C TYR A 27 25.09 -37.57 -6.59
N ASP A 28 25.30 -36.64 -7.52
CA ASP A 28 24.46 -35.43 -7.65
C ASP A 28 23.01 -35.74 -8.00
N GLN A 29 22.77 -36.86 -8.69
CA GLN A 29 21.43 -37.36 -9.02
C GLN A 29 20.68 -38.02 -7.85
N LEU A 30 21.32 -38.19 -6.68
CA LEU A 30 20.67 -38.80 -5.52
C LEU A 30 19.89 -37.77 -4.66
N PRO A 31 18.84 -38.20 -3.93
CA PRO A 31 18.15 -37.39 -2.94
C PRO A 31 19.08 -36.94 -1.80
N ASN A 32 18.78 -35.82 -1.15
CA ASN A 32 19.64 -35.27 -0.09
C ASN A 32 19.74 -36.20 1.12
N SER A 33 18.64 -36.84 1.49
CA SER A 33 18.57 -37.89 2.52
C SER A 33 19.57 -39.02 2.28
N ILE A 34 19.68 -39.49 1.03
CA ILE A 34 20.63 -40.53 0.65
C ILE A 34 22.06 -39.97 0.64
N LYS A 35 22.25 -38.77 0.08
CA LYS A 35 23.55 -38.08 0.06
C LYS A 35 24.14 -37.93 1.47
N ALA A 36 23.32 -37.49 2.44
CA ALA A 36 23.71 -37.31 3.83
C ALA A 36 24.21 -38.60 4.50
N SER A 37 23.72 -39.76 4.04
CA SER A 37 24.05 -41.07 4.59
C SER A 37 24.77 -41.98 3.59
N ILE A 38 25.44 -41.41 2.57
CA ILE A 38 25.94 -42.17 1.40
C ILE A 38 26.87 -43.33 1.78
N ARG A 39 27.62 -43.20 2.88
CA ARG A 39 28.54 -44.23 3.39
C ARG A 39 27.82 -45.46 3.96
N SER A 40 26.54 -45.34 4.30
CA SER A 40 25.71 -46.43 4.81
C SER A 40 25.12 -47.30 3.69
N PHE A 41 25.10 -46.79 2.45
CA PHE A 41 24.52 -47.48 1.30
C PHE A 41 25.56 -48.31 0.54
N THR A 42 25.17 -49.50 0.10
CA THR A 42 25.90 -50.24 -0.92
C THR A 42 25.58 -49.69 -2.31
N VAL A 43 26.48 -49.88 -3.27
CA VAL A 43 26.24 -49.47 -4.66
C VAL A 43 25.02 -50.17 -5.27
N GLN A 44 24.72 -51.41 -4.85
CA GLN A 44 23.55 -52.14 -5.32
C GLN A 44 22.25 -51.47 -4.84
N GLN A 45 22.17 -51.09 -3.57
CA GLN A 45 21.03 -50.32 -3.05
C GLN A 45 20.87 -48.97 -3.75
N LEU A 46 21.97 -48.29 -4.09
CA LEU A 46 21.91 -47.03 -4.86
C LEU A 46 21.37 -47.26 -6.28
N LYS A 47 21.66 -48.41 -6.90
CA LYS A 47 21.07 -48.77 -8.20
C LYS A 47 19.58 -49.03 -8.08
N GLU A 48 19.13 -49.72 -7.04
CA GLU A 48 17.71 -49.95 -6.76
C GLU A 48 16.96 -48.64 -6.48
N VAL A 49 17.58 -47.71 -5.75
CA VAL A 49 17.03 -46.36 -5.59
C VAL A 49 16.82 -45.70 -6.96
N LYS A 50 17.81 -45.78 -7.86
CA LYS A 50 17.71 -45.20 -9.21
C LYS A 50 16.64 -45.84 -10.11
N THR A 51 16.08 -46.99 -9.76
CA THR A 51 14.96 -47.56 -10.53
C THR A 51 13.62 -46.90 -10.18
N ILE A 52 13.51 -46.27 -9.01
CA ILE A 52 12.29 -45.61 -8.53
C ILE A 52 12.37 -44.09 -8.59
N ILE A 53 13.58 -43.52 -8.46
CA ILE A 53 13.78 -42.08 -8.66
C ILE A 53 14.21 -41.83 -10.11
N GLY A 54 13.48 -40.94 -10.79
CA GLY A 54 13.74 -40.56 -12.16
C GLY A 54 13.96 -39.07 -12.32
N GLU A 55 14.36 -38.67 -13.53
CA GLU A 55 14.27 -37.27 -13.93
C GLU A 55 12.79 -36.88 -14.09
N PRO A 56 12.41 -35.63 -13.76
CA PRO A 56 11.06 -35.13 -14.03
C PRO A 56 10.70 -35.27 -15.52
N PHE A 57 9.60 -35.97 -15.79
CA PHE A 57 9.13 -36.24 -17.16
C PHE A 57 7.72 -35.70 -17.45
N GLU A 58 6.97 -35.35 -16.40
CA GLU A 58 5.63 -34.78 -16.50
C GLU A 58 5.60 -33.30 -16.10
N ARG A 59 4.65 -32.55 -16.66
CA ARG A 59 4.32 -31.21 -16.18
C ARG A 59 3.45 -31.32 -14.93
N SER A 60 3.85 -30.61 -13.88
CA SER A 60 3.06 -30.50 -12.66
C SER A 60 1.85 -29.60 -12.85
N TRP A 61 0.70 -30.00 -12.32
CA TRP A 61 -0.52 -29.17 -12.27
C TRP A 61 -0.62 -28.31 -11.00
N VAL A 62 0.17 -28.64 -9.97
CA VAL A 62 0.35 -27.81 -8.78
C VAL A 62 1.79 -27.90 -8.27
N GLU A 63 2.27 -26.78 -7.73
CA GLU A 63 3.56 -26.65 -7.06
C GLU A 63 3.36 -25.97 -5.71
N CYS A 64 3.94 -26.54 -4.67
CA CYS A 64 3.98 -25.97 -3.34
C CYS A 64 5.35 -26.26 -2.73
N GLY A 65 6.11 -25.20 -2.42
CA GLY A 65 7.50 -25.35 -2.00
C GLY A 65 8.29 -26.15 -3.02
N ARG A 66 8.95 -27.21 -2.57
CA ARG A 66 9.73 -28.11 -3.42
C ARG A 66 8.98 -29.38 -3.85
N LEU A 67 7.71 -29.52 -3.49
CA LEU A 67 6.83 -30.60 -3.91
C LEU A 67 5.97 -30.14 -5.09
N LYS A 68 5.99 -30.89 -6.18
CA LYS A 68 5.11 -30.70 -7.33
C LYS A 68 4.32 -31.97 -7.57
N LEU A 69 3.04 -31.83 -7.86
CA LEU A 69 2.19 -32.97 -8.20
C LEU A 69 1.93 -33.01 -9.70
N CYS A 70 2.16 -34.18 -10.27
CA CYS A 70 1.85 -34.53 -11.65
C CYS A 70 0.66 -35.50 -11.65
N MET A 71 0.34 -36.13 -12.79
CA MET A 71 -0.82 -37.04 -12.84
C MET A 71 -0.46 -38.39 -12.20
N GLU A 72 0.64 -38.99 -12.61
CA GLU A 72 1.05 -40.34 -12.15
C GLU A 72 2.28 -40.31 -11.23
N SER A 73 2.80 -39.13 -10.94
CA SER A 73 4.04 -38.95 -10.19
C SER A 73 4.02 -37.69 -9.32
N ILE A 74 4.98 -37.65 -8.40
CA ILE A 74 5.35 -36.43 -7.68
C ILE A 74 6.79 -36.07 -8.03
N ILE A 75 7.08 -34.77 -8.05
CA ILE A 75 8.44 -34.25 -8.15
C ILE A 75 8.80 -33.65 -6.81
N LEU A 76 9.91 -34.09 -6.23
CA LEU A 76 10.42 -33.60 -4.96
C LEU A 76 11.91 -33.33 -5.09
N ASN A 77 12.35 -32.12 -4.76
CA ASN A 77 13.78 -31.75 -4.83
C ASN A 77 14.47 -32.05 -6.18
N GLY A 78 13.72 -31.99 -7.28
CA GLY A 78 14.24 -32.19 -8.63
C GLY A 78 14.27 -33.63 -9.12
N PHE A 79 13.83 -34.62 -8.34
CA PHE A 79 13.62 -35.99 -8.80
C PHE A 79 12.14 -36.36 -8.78
N ALA A 80 11.74 -37.24 -9.69
CA ALA A 80 10.38 -37.75 -9.80
C ALA A 80 10.26 -39.14 -9.17
N ILE A 81 9.12 -39.40 -8.52
CA ILE A 81 8.72 -40.72 -8.02
C ILE A 81 7.30 -40.99 -8.49
N ARG A 82 7.08 -42.16 -9.11
CA ARG A 82 5.72 -42.56 -9.52
C ARG A 82 4.88 -42.97 -8.32
N LEU A 83 3.60 -42.64 -8.36
CA LEU A 83 2.66 -42.94 -7.26
C LEU A 83 2.62 -44.44 -6.95
N LYS A 84 2.67 -45.29 -7.98
CA LYS A 84 2.70 -46.75 -7.83
C LYS A 84 3.89 -47.28 -7.01
N ASP A 85 5.01 -46.54 -6.99
CA ASP A 85 6.24 -46.91 -6.30
C ASP A 85 6.25 -46.40 -4.83
N ILE A 86 5.30 -45.54 -4.46
CA ILE A 86 5.12 -44.99 -3.10
C ILE A 86 4.23 -45.93 -2.29
N LYS A 87 4.65 -46.23 -1.06
CA LYS A 87 3.83 -46.93 -0.06
C LYS A 87 3.12 -45.94 0.87
N ARG A 88 3.84 -44.91 1.31
CA ARG A 88 3.32 -43.89 2.21
C ARG A 88 4.02 -42.56 2.01
N ILE A 89 3.28 -41.48 2.16
CA ILE A 89 3.78 -40.11 2.18
C ILE A 89 3.23 -39.40 3.42
N SER A 90 4.08 -38.64 4.11
CA SER A 90 3.69 -37.89 5.30
C SER A 90 4.54 -36.63 5.46
N LEU A 91 4.11 -35.75 6.36
CA LEU A 91 4.89 -34.58 6.77
C LEU A 91 5.58 -34.88 8.10
N ASN A 92 6.80 -34.38 8.25
CA ASN A 92 7.51 -34.34 9.51
C ASN A 92 8.02 -32.91 9.76
N PHE A 93 8.19 -32.55 11.03
CA PHE A 93 8.67 -31.23 11.43
C PHE A 93 9.84 -31.35 12.40
N HIS A 94 10.95 -30.70 12.05
CA HIS A 94 12.17 -30.66 12.82
C HIS A 94 12.30 -29.29 13.51
N PRO A 95 11.93 -29.16 14.80
CA PRO A 95 12.06 -27.91 15.54
C PRO A 95 13.53 -27.53 15.71
N LYS A 96 13.85 -26.24 15.58
CA LYS A 96 15.22 -25.72 15.74
C LYS A 96 15.34 -24.71 16.87
N TYR A 97 14.46 -23.70 16.90
CA TYR A 97 14.51 -22.64 17.91
C TYR A 97 13.11 -22.09 18.21
N PRO A 98 12.86 -21.63 19.45
CA PRO A 98 11.58 -21.04 19.82
C PRO A 98 11.31 -19.74 19.04
N TRP A 99 10.04 -19.46 18.78
CA TRP A 99 9.59 -18.18 18.22
C TRP A 99 8.95 -17.34 19.32
N ASN A 100 9.01 -16.00 19.20
CA ASN A 100 8.59 -15.02 20.22
C ASN A 100 7.10 -15.07 20.62
N ALA A 101 6.32 -16.05 20.13
CA ALA A 101 4.92 -16.25 20.48
C ALA A 101 4.70 -17.61 21.16
N THR A 102 3.78 -17.65 22.12
CA THR A 102 3.37 -18.86 22.84
C THR A 102 2.98 -19.99 21.89
N ARG A 103 3.46 -21.22 22.17
CA ARG A 103 3.17 -22.45 21.42
C ARG A 103 3.58 -22.42 19.94
N THR A 104 4.58 -21.63 19.59
CA THR A 104 5.13 -21.59 18.24
C THR A 104 6.63 -21.85 18.23
N VAL A 105 7.10 -22.50 17.17
CA VAL A 105 8.50 -22.89 17.01
C VAL A 105 8.90 -22.70 15.54
N MET A 106 10.15 -22.33 15.32
CA MET A 106 10.75 -22.30 13.99
C MET A 106 11.47 -23.61 13.73
N GLY A 107 11.34 -24.11 12.51
CA GLY A 107 11.96 -25.37 12.13
C GLY A 107 11.73 -25.72 10.68
N THR A 108 12.19 -26.89 10.29
CA THR A 108 12.11 -27.36 8.90
C THR A 108 10.98 -28.38 8.77
N VAL A 109 10.11 -28.18 7.78
CA VAL A 109 9.16 -29.21 7.34
C VAL A 109 9.83 -30.09 6.30
N THR A 110 9.69 -31.41 6.47
CA THR A 110 10.13 -32.42 5.51
C THR A 110 8.95 -33.24 5.01
N VAL A 111 9.04 -33.72 3.77
CA VAL A 111 8.20 -34.80 3.25
C VAL A 111 8.93 -36.11 3.51
N VAL A 112 8.24 -37.05 4.14
CA VAL A 112 8.73 -38.41 4.36
C VAL A 112 7.98 -39.34 3.41
N ILE A 113 8.72 -39.96 2.49
CA ILE A 113 8.23 -40.93 1.52
C ILE A 113 8.80 -42.31 1.88
N GLU A 114 7.92 -43.26 2.11
CA GLU A 114 8.25 -44.68 2.20
C GLU A 114 7.85 -45.35 0.89
N THR A 115 8.74 -46.11 0.29
CA THR A 115 8.52 -46.74 -1.03
C THR A 115 8.13 -48.22 -0.90
N LYS A 116 7.37 -48.73 -1.88
CA LYS A 116 6.93 -50.13 -1.90
C LYS A 116 8.11 -51.08 -2.13
N SER A 117 8.98 -50.78 -3.08
CA SER A 117 10.22 -51.52 -3.34
C SER A 117 11.20 -50.62 -4.12
N PRO A 118 12.49 -50.54 -3.75
CA PRO A 118 13.07 -51.06 -2.52
C PRO A 118 12.45 -50.38 -1.30
N HIS A 119 12.33 -51.04 -0.14
CA HIS A 119 11.73 -50.47 1.08
C HIS A 119 12.63 -49.38 1.71
N ILE A 120 12.70 -48.21 1.06
CA ILE A 120 13.51 -47.08 1.51
C ILE A 120 12.63 -45.97 2.07
N ILE A 121 13.21 -45.17 2.96
CA ILE A 121 12.61 -43.95 3.48
C ILE A 121 13.43 -42.77 2.97
N LEU A 122 12.76 -41.88 2.26
CA LEU A 122 13.30 -40.62 1.79
C LEU A 122 12.69 -39.50 2.63
N GLU A 123 13.54 -38.70 3.29
CA GLU A 123 13.10 -37.56 4.07
C GLU A 123 13.75 -36.30 3.51
N GLU A 124 12.94 -35.49 2.84
CA GLU A 124 13.41 -34.37 2.03
C GLU A 124 12.78 -33.06 2.49
N PRO A 125 13.53 -31.94 2.53
CA PRO A 125 12.97 -30.65 2.91
C PRO A 125 11.88 -30.21 1.94
N PHE A 126 10.77 -29.72 2.50
CA PHE A 126 9.66 -29.15 1.74
C PHE A 126 9.97 -27.72 1.28
N PHE A 127 10.69 -26.95 2.10
CA PHE A 127 11.07 -25.56 1.82
C PHE A 127 12.57 -25.34 2.07
N ASP A 128 13.12 -24.32 1.43
CA ASP A 128 14.51 -23.85 1.64
C ASP A 128 14.74 -23.10 2.94
N ARG A 129 13.65 -22.67 3.57
CA ARG A 129 13.66 -21.84 4.77
C ARG A 129 12.98 -22.55 5.90
N ASP A 130 13.36 -22.18 7.11
CA ASP A 130 12.58 -22.53 8.29
C ASP A 130 11.22 -21.87 8.22
N ILE A 131 10.20 -22.59 8.67
CA ILE A 131 8.84 -22.09 8.79
C ILE A 131 8.42 -22.07 10.26
N LYS A 132 7.44 -21.21 10.53
CA LYS A 132 6.75 -21.18 11.81
C LYS A 132 5.71 -22.29 11.84
N ALA A 133 5.78 -23.16 12.84
CA ALA A 133 4.75 -24.14 13.16
C ALA A 133 4.12 -23.83 14.52
N VAL A 134 2.81 -24.05 14.62
CA VAL A 134 2.11 -24.13 15.90
C VAL A 134 2.23 -25.56 16.40
N TYR A 135 2.48 -25.74 17.70
CA TYR A 135 2.53 -27.08 18.29
C TYR A 135 1.56 -27.22 19.46
N THR A 136 1.10 -28.44 19.67
CA THR A 136 0.32 -28.83 20.83
C THR A 136 1.01 -29.98 21.55
N ILE A 137 1.05 -29.92 22.88
CA ILE A 137 1.62 -30.97 23.73
C ILE A 137 0.47 -31.73 24.37
N TYR A 138 0.40 -33.03 24.11
CA TYR A 138 -0.54 -33.96 24.73
C TYR A 138 0.26 -35.05 25.46
N GLY A 139 0.41 -34.91 26.77
CA GLY A 139 1.25 -35.80 27.58
C GLY A 139 2.71 -35.73 27.12
N LYS A 140 3.24 -36.85 26.61
CA LYS A 140 4.61 -36.94 26.07
C LYS A 140 4.70 -36.68 24.56
N ASN A 141 3.57 -36.46 23.90
CA ASN A 141 3.52 -36.28 22.44
C ASN A 141 3.44 -34.80 22.07
N ILE A 142 4.22 -34.40 21.08
CA ILE A 142 4.18 -33.07 20.48
C ILE A 142 3.63 -33.22 19.07
N THR A 143 2.57 -32.50 18.75
CA THR A 143 1.99 -32.46 17.40
C THR A 143 2.17 -31.08 16.81
N TYR A 144 2.60 -31.02 15.56
CA TYR A 144 2.77 -29.77 14.81
C TYR A 144 1.62 -29.61 13.81
N THR A 145 1.13 -28.38 13.69
CA THR A 145 0.10 -28.03 12.71
C THR A 145 0.75 -27.38 11.49
N TYR A 146 0.37 -27.84 10.30
CA TYR A 146 0.88 -27.33 9.04
C TYR A 146 -0.16 -26.39 8.39
N SER A 147 0.21 -25.76 7.27
CA SER A 147 -0.80 -25.00 6.51
C SER A 147 -1.80 -25.97 5.87
N TYR A 148 -3.03 -25.50 5.69
CA TYR A 148 -4.08 -26.30 5.06
C TYR A 148 -3.67 -26.80 3.67
N GLU A 149 -2.96 -25.98 2.90
CA GLU A 149 -2.47 -26.34 1.57
C GLU A 149 -1.47 -27.50 1.62
N LEU A 150 -0.52 -27.46 2.57
CA LEU A 150 0.48 -28.52 2.77
C LEU A 150 -0.18 -29.87 3.09
N GLU A 151 -1.05 -29.87 4.11
CA GLU A 151 -1.76 -31.09 4.53
C GLU A 151 -2.66 -31.62 3.42
N LYS A 152 -3.35 -30.72 2.70
CA LYS A 152 -4.22 -31.10 1.60
C LYS A 152 -3.42 -31.80 0.51
N LEU A 153 -2.29 -31.26 0.06
CA LEU A 153 -1.50 -31.86 -1.02
C LEU A 153 -0.99 -33.25 -0.66
N VAL A 154 -0.36 -33.40 0.52
CA VAL A 154 0.14 -34.71 0.97
C VAL A 154 -0.99 -35.72 1.13
N ARG A 155 -2.14 -35.29 1.64
CA ARG A 155 -3.33 -36.14 1.77
C ARG A 155 -3.88 -36.60 0.42
N GLU A 156 -3.93 -35.74 -0.60
CA GLU A 156 -4.39 -36.15 -1.93
C GLU A 156 -3.43 -37.16 -2.57
N VAL A 157 -2.12 -37.01 -2.37
CA VAL A 157 -1.14 -38.02 -2.79
C VAL A 157 -1.35 -39.34 -2.05
N GLN A 158 -1.48 -39.31 -0.71
CA GLN A 158 -1.69 -40.54 0.06
C GLN A 158 -2.97 -41.26 -0.35
N LYS A 159 -4.08 -40.53 -0.60
CA LYS A 159 -5.33 -41.12 -1.10
C LYS A 159 -5.14 -41.83 -2.44
N ALA A 160 -4.42 -41.21 -3.39
CA ALA A 160 -4.15 -41.80 -4.69
C ALA A 160 -3.28 -43.07 -4.56
N VAL A 161 -2.28 -43.03 -3.67
CA VAL A 161 -1.43 -44.19 -3.32
C VAL A 161 -2.25 -45.32 -2.71
N ASP A 162 -3.14 -45.02 -1.76
CA ASP A 162 -3.97 -46.02 -1.07
C ASP A 162 -4.99 -46.68 -2.01
N ALA A 163 -5.50 -45.91 -2.97
CA ALA A 163 -6.46 -46.38 -3.97
C ALA A 163 -5.79 -46.96 -5.24
N ASP A 164 -4.45 -46.97 -5.31
CA ASP A 164 -3.66 -47.40 -6.47
C ASP A 164 -4.11 -46.71 -7.78
N THR A 165 -4.33 -45.41 -7.72
CA THR A 165 -4.84 -44.56 -8.82
C THR A 165 -3.96 -43.34 -9.05
N ASP A 166 -4.22 -42.60 -10.14
CA ASP A 166 -3.58 -41.32 -10.45
C ASP A 166 -4.19 -40.13 -9.67
N LEU A 167 -3.67 -38.92 -9.95
CA LEU A 167 -4.12 -37.66 -9.34
C LEU A 167 -5.08 -36.85 -10.21
N TYR A 168 -5.71 -37.45 -11.23
CA TYR A 168 -6.57 -36.72 -12.18
C TYR A 168 -7.73 -36.00 -11.47
N ASP A 169 -8.46 -36.71 -10.62
CA ASP A 169 -9.58 -36.15 -9.86
C ASP A 169 -9.13 -35.05 -8.89
N ALA A 170 -7.94 -35.20 -8.30
CA ALA A 170 -7.36 -34.18 -7.43
C ALA A 170 -6.99 -32.92 -8.23
N ALA A 171 -6.43 -33.09 -9.43
CA ALA A 171 -6.11 -31.99 -10.35
C ALA A 171 -7.37 -31.25 -10.82
N ALA A 172 -8.44 -31.98 -11.16
CA ALA A 172 -9.73 -31.39 -11.53
C ALA A 172 -10.30 -30.52 -10.41
N ARG A 173 -10.39 -31.06 -9.18
CA ARG A 173 -10.85 -30.31 -8.00
C ARG A 173 -9.98 -29.08 -7.72
N TYR A 174 -8.66 -29.20 -7.90
CA TYR A 174 -7.74 -28.08 -7.71
C TYR A 174 -7.97 -26.98 -8.74
N SER A 175 -8.14 -27.33 -10.01
CA SER A 175 -8.43 -26.39 -11.10
C SER A 175 -9.72 -25.60 -10.83
N GLU A 176 -10.80 -26.29 -10.43
CA GLU A 176 -12.05 -25.64 -10.05
C GLU A 176 -11.89 -24.67 -8.87
N GLU A 177 -11.14 -25.07 -7.83
CA GLU A 177 -10.90 -24.22 -6.67
C GLU A 177 -10.11 -22.97 -7.05
N VAL A 178 -9.08 -23.09 -7.89
CA VAL A 178 -8.31 -21.96 -8.40
C VAL A 178 -9.20 -21.04 -9.24
N GLY A 179 -10.10 -21.60 -10.07
CA GLY A 179 -11.11 -20.84 -10.82
C GLY A 179 -11.99 -20.01 -9.90
N ARG A 180 -12.62 -20.63 -8.89
CA ARG A 180 -13.48 -19.95 -7.90
C ARG A 180 -12.73 -18.84 -7.15
N ARG A 181 -11.47 -19.06 -6.78
CA ARG A 181 -10.64 -18.03 -6.11
C ARG A 181 -10.40 -16.81 -7.00
N LYS A 182 -10.07 -17.03 -8.28
CA LYS A 182 -9.87 -15.94 -9.26
C LYS A 182 -11.15 -15.14 -9.50
N GLU A 183 -12.29 -15.81 -9.63
CA GLU A 183 -13.59 -15.16 -9.78
C GLU A 183 -13.96 -14.31 -8.55
N ALA A 184 -13.76 -14.86 -7.34
CA ALA A 184 -14.01 -14.14 -6.10
C ALA A 184 -13.10 -12.92 -5.94
N GLU A 185 -11.83 -13.02 -6.34
CA GLU A 185 -10.90 -11.89 -6.32
C GLU A 185 -11.29 -10.81 -7.33
N ALA A 186 -11.64 -11.20 -8.56
CA ALA A 186 -12.14 -10.27 -9.57
C ALA A 186 -13.44 -9.57 -9.12
N ALA A 187 -14.34 -10.29 -8.45
CA ALA A 187 -15.56 -9.71 -7.88
C ALA A 187 -15.25 -8.70 -6.76
N LYS A 188 -14.29 -9.01 -5.87
CA LYS A 188 -13.83 -8.07 -4.84
C LYS A 188 -13.22 -6.81 -5.45
N GLN A 189 -12.39 -6.95 -6.49
CA GLN A 189 -11.79 -5.82 -7.18
C GLN A 189 -12.86 -4.94 -7.86
N LYS A 190 -13.83 -5.53 -8.56
CA LYS A 190 -14.96 -4.79 -9.15
C LYS A 190 -15.78 -4.04 -8.10
N LYS A 191 -16.06 -4.68 -6.96
CA LYS A 191 -16.76 -4.04 -5.84
C LYS A 191 -15.98 -2.85 -5.28
N ALA A 192 -14.67 -3.03 -5.04
CA ALA A 192 -13.81 -1.96 -4.54
C ALA A 192 -13.71 -0.78 -5.52
N GLU A 193 -13.64 -1.05 -6.83
CA GLU A 193 -13.64 0.00 -7.85
C GLU A 193 -14.97 0.76 -7.91
N ALA A 194 -16.10 0.04 -7.84
CA ALA A 194 -17.43 0.64 -7.81
C ALA A 194 -17.61 1.53 -6.57
N GLU A 195 -17.18 1.07 -5.39
CA GLU A 195 -17.19 1.85 -4.15
C GLU A 195 -16.31 3.10 -4.26
N ARG A 196 -15.12 2.99 -4.86
CA ARG A 196 -14.24 4.14 -5.11
C ARG A 196 -14.92 5.18 -6.02
N LYS A 197 -15.48 4.74 -7.15
CA LYS A 197 -16.20 5.63 -8.08
C LYS A 197 -17.40 6.31 -7.41
N ALA A 198 -18.16 5.57 -6.61
CA ALA A 198 -19.28 6.13 -5.86
C ALA A 198 -18.84 7.19 -4.83
N ARG A 199 -17.71 6.97 -4.14
CA ARG A 199 -17.14 7.96 -3.21
C ARG A 199 -16.65 9.21 -3.93
N GLU A 200 -15.96 9.06 -5.06
CA GLU A 200 -15.50 10.19 -5.87
C GLU A 200 -16.68 11.00 -6.41
N GLU A 201 -17.74 10.34 -6.88
CA GLU A 201 -18.94 11.03 -7.34
C GLU A 201 -19.69 11.74 -6.21
N ALA A 202 -19.82 11.11 -5.03
CA ALA A 202 -20.41 11.75 -3.86
C ALA A 202 -19.61 12.99 -3.42
N ALA A 203 -18.27 12.91 -3.40
CA ALA A 203 -17.41 14.05 -3.08
C ALA A 203 -17.55 15.19 -4.11
N ARG A 204 -17.65 14.86 -5.40
CA ARG A 204 -17.92 15.85 -6.46
C ARG A 204 -19.28 16.53 -6.27
N ARG A 205 -20.32 15.77 -5.96
CA ARG A 205 -21.67 16.31 -5.70
C ARG A 205 -21.68 17.25 -4.50
N GLN A 206 -21.05 16.85 -3.38
CA GLN A 206 -20.92 17.71 -2.19
C GLN A 206 -20.16 19.01 -2.51
N THR A 207 -19.06 18.92 -3.25
CA THR A 207 -18.27 20.09 -3.64
C THR A 207 -19.09 21.07 -4.49
N GLU A 208 -19.89 20.56 -5.43
CA GLU A 208 -20.74 21.37 -6.30
C GLU A 208 -21.93 21.98 -5.53
N GLU A 209 -22.53 21.25 -4.59
CA GLU A 209 -23.57 21.77 -3.70
C GLU A 209 -23.05 22.89 -2.79
N ASP A 210 -21.87 22.72 -2.21
CA ASP A 210 -21.21 23.74 -1.40
C ASP A 210 -20.87 24.99 -2.22
N ARG A 211 -20.44 24.83 -3.48
CA ARG A 211 -20.21 25.95 -4.39
C ARG A 211 -21.50 26.72 -4.65
N LYS A 212 -22.58 26.02 -5.03
CA LYS A 212 -23.91 26.64 -5.26
C LYS A 212 -24.44 27.33 -4.01
N ARG A 213 -24.25 26.74 -2.82
CA ARG A 213 -24.64 27.34 -1.53
C ARG A 213 -23.87 28.63 -1.25
N LYS A 214 -22.54 28.63 -1.44
CA LYS A 214 -21.70 29.82 -1.30
C LYS A 214 -22.09 30.93 -2.27
N GLU A 215 -22.40 30.59 -3.53
CA GLU A 215 -22.89 31.54 -4.53
C GLU A 215 -24.23 32.17 -4.15
N LYS A 216 -25.20 31.36 -3.67
CA LYS A 216 -26.49 31.88 -3.17
C LYS A 216 -26.30 32.86 -2.01
N ILE A 217 -25.48 32.50 -1.02
CA ILE A 217 -25.18 33.37 0.13
C ILE A 217 -24.52 34.69 -0.34
N LYS A 218 -23.60 34.63 -1.31
CA LYS A 218 -22.95 35.82 -1.87
C LYS A 218 -23.97 36.73 -2.59
N ASN A 219 -24.85 36.14 -3.41
CA ASN A 219 -25.89 36.87 -4.14
C ASN A 219 -26.94 37.49 -3.21
N GLU A 220 -27.33 36.80 -2.14
CA GLU A 220 -28.23 37.36 -1.10
C GLU A 220 -27.59 38.52 -0.34
N LYS A 221 -26.30 38.39 0.05
CA LYS A 221 -25.55 39.50 0.66
C LYS A 221 -25.52 40.72 -0.27
N GLN A 222 -25.23 40.52 -1.56
CA GLN A 222 -25.20 41.59 -2.55
C GLN A 222 -26.58 42.23 -2.77
N ARG A 223 -27.66 41.43 -2.79
CA ARG A 223 -29.04 41.93 -2.86
C ARG A 223 -29.45 42.72 -1.61
N ASN A 224 -29.10 42.24 -0.42
CA ASN A 224 -29.38 42.98 0.83
C ASN A 224 -28.57 44.27 0.92
N GLN A 225 -27.32 44.27 0.45
CA GLN A 225 -26.50 45.48 0.37
C GLN A 225 -27.11 46.50 -0.61
N ASN A 226 -27.60 46.05 -1.77
CA ASN A 226 -28.33 46.90 -2.73
C ASN A 226 -29.71 47.36 -2.23
N ARG A 227 -30.40 46.59 -1.39
CA ARG A 227 -31.64 47.02 -0.73
C ARG A 227 -31.38 48.07 0.35
N TYR A 228 -30.28 47.96 1.08
CA TYR A 228 -29.88 48.94 2.10
C TYR A 228 -29.42 50.27 1.47
N THR A 229 -28.89 50.24 0.24
CA THR A 229 -28.58 51.45 -0.55
C THR A 229 -29.74 51.95 -1.43
N GLY A 230 -30.85 51.22 -1.51
CA GLY A 230 -32.05 51.57 -2.29
C GLY A 230 -33.05 52.50 -1.59
N GLY A 231 -32.68 53.08 -0.43
CA GLY A 231 -33.54 53.93 0.40
C GLY A 231 -32.96 55.30 0.75
N TYR A 232 -31.98 55.80 0.00
CA TYR A 232 -31.51 57.18 0.13
C TYR A 232 -31.54 57.86 -1.25
N THR A 233 -32.71 58.41 -1.59
CA THR A 233 -32.79 59.54 -2.51
C THR A 233 -31.87 60.64 -1.98
N LYS A 234 -30.78 60.90 -2.70
CA LYS A 234 -29.94 62.09 -2.52
C LYS A 234 -30.84 63.32 -2.59
N LYS A 235 -31.19 63.92 -1.44
CA LYS A 235 -31.39 65.37 -1.39
C LYS A 235 -30.05 65.98 -1.82
N ALA A 236 -30.08 66.70 -2.93
CA ALA A 236 -28.98 67.57 -3.31
C ALA A 236 -28.65 68.46 -2.09
N GLN A 237 -27.46 68.31 -1.52
CA GLN A 237 -26.88 69.38 -0.74
C GLN A 237 -26.53 70.46 -1.76
N GLU A 238 -27.27 71.56 -1.74
CA GLU A 238 -26.88 72.77 -2.45
C GLU A 238 -25.48 73.17 -1.99
N PRO A 239 -24.56 73.51 -2.92
CA PRO A 239 -23.26 74.02 -2.53
C PRO A 239 -23.44 75.30 -1.71
N LEU A 240 -22.82 75.35 -0.53
CA LEU A 240 -22.81 76.52 0.36
C LEU A 240 -22.49 77.77 -0.44
N THR A 241 -23.24 78.86 -0.22
CA THR A 241 -23.00 80.12 -0.93
C THR A 241 -21.59 80.66 -0.61
N PRO A 242 -20.94 81.43 -1.51
CA PRO A 242 -19.62 82.00 -1.24
C PRO A 242 -19.55 82.77 0.10
N PHE A 243 -20.65 83.39 0.52
CA PHE A 243 -20.77 84.09 1.79
C PHE A 243 -20.71 83.16 3.02
N GLU A 244 -21.37 82.01 2.96
CA GLU A 244 -21.32 81.01 4.04
C GLU A 244 -19.97 80.32 4.12
N GLN A 245 -19.32 80.10 2.97
CA GLN A 245 -17.94 79.61 2.90
C GLN A 245 -16.97 80.61 3.55
N ALA A 246 -17.13 81.91 3.26
CA ALA A 246 -16.34 82.97 3.87
C ALA A 246 -16.51 83.02 5.41
N LYS A 247 -17.76 82.98 5.91
CA LYS A 247 -18.05 82.93 7.36
C LYS A 247 -17.39 81.74 8.04
N LYS A 248 -17.48 80.57 7.42
CA LYS A 248 -16.87 79.33 7.94
C LYS A 248 -15.35 79.40 7.94
N MET A 249 -14.73 79.97 6.90
CA MET A 249 -13.28 80.13 6.81
C MET A 249 -12.74 81.12 7.85
N PHE A 250 -13.43 82.24 8.07
CA PHE A 250 -13.05 83.23 9.09
C PHE A 250 -13.48 82.83 10.51
N GLY A 251 -14.34 81.81 10.65
CA GLY A 251 -14.87 81.37 11.92
C GLY A 251 -15.69 82.45 12.63
N VAL A 252 -16.48 83.22 11.86
CA VAL A 252 -17.29 84.33 12.36
C VAL A 252 -18.78 84.09 12.11
N GLU A 253 -19.61 84.50 13.07
CA GLU A 253 -21.07 84.53 12.96
C GLU A 253 -21.59 85.96 13.13
N LEU A 254 -22.71 86.29 12.48
CA LEU A 254 -23.25 87.65 12.55
C LEU A 254 -24.04 87.85 13.87
N PRO A 255 -23.99 89.05 14.49
CA PRO A 255 -23.18 90.21 14.08
C PRO A 255 -21.72 90.11 14.57
N PHE A 256 -20.76 90.43 13.70
CA PHE A 256 -19.32 90.54 14.04
C PHE A 256 -18.84 91.99 13.82
N THR A 257 -17.77 92.36 14.50
CA THR A 257 -17.17 93.70 14.39
C THR A 257 -16.02 93.74 13.39
N LEU A 258 -15.73 94.90 12.81
CA LEU A 258 -14.58 95.05 11.91
C LEU A 258 -13.25 94.65 12.59
N LYS A 259 -13.12 94.93 13.89
CA LYS A 259 -11.94 94.59 14.70
C LYS A 259 -11.74 93.08 14.83
N GLU A 260 -12.84 92.32 14.97
CA GLU A 260 -12.81 90.86 15.05
C GLU A 260 -12.42 90.25 13.71
N LEU A 261 -13.00 90.76 12.61
CA LEU A 261 -12.66 90.34 11.26
C LEU A 261 -11.19 90.63 10.91
N ASP A 262 -10.66 91.79 11.32
CA ASP A 262 -9.25 92.16 11.13
C ASP A 262 -8.29 91.25 11.91
N SER A 263 -8.67 90.84 13.13
CA SER A 263 -7.86 89.92 13.93
C SER A 263 -7.76 88.56 13.26
N ARG A 264 -8.91 88.02 12.80
CA ARG A 264 -8.96 86.74 12.07
C ARG A 264 -8.19 86.81 10.75
N LYS A 265 -8.29 87.92 10.02
CA LYS A 265 -7.50 88.15 8.81
C LYS A 265 -6.00 88.06 9.10
N LYS A 266 -5.51 88.73 10.15
CA LYS A 266 -4.07 88.73 10.48
C LYS A 266 -3.58 87.34 10.87
N GLU A 267 -4.37 86.58 11.62
CA GLU A 267 -4.04 85.19 11.98
C GLU A 267 -3.95 84.29 10.74
N LEU A 268 -4.96 84.35 9.86
CA LEU A 268 -5.00 83.56 8.63
C LEU A 268 -3.91 83.99 7.64
N ALA A 269 -3.72 85.30 7.44
CA ALA A 269 -2.70 85.85 6.57
C ALA A 269 -1.29 85.45 7.02
N LYS A 270 -0.99 85.48 8.33
CA LYS A 270 0.31 85.04 8.86
C LYS A 270 0.53 83.54 8.66
N LYS A 271 -0.53 82.73 8.78
CA LYS A 271 -0.45 81.27 8.64
C LYS A 271 -0.27 80.83 7.18
N TYR A 272 -0.86 81.55 6.24
CA TYR A 272 -0.89 81.17 4.83
C TYR A 272 -0.07 82.11 3.92
N HIS A 273 0.77 83.00 4.47
CA HIS A 273 1.58 83.92 3.66
C HIS A 273 2.61 83.16 2.79
N PRO A 274 2.73 83.47 1.48
CA PRO A 274 3.68 82.80 0.59
C PRO A 274 5.14 82.88 1.06
N ASP A 275 5.58 84.06 1.53
CA ASP A 275 6.95 84.27 2.04
C ASP A 275 7.25 83.50 3.34
N MET A 276 6.24 82.95 4.02
CA MET A 276 6.39 82.09 5.19
C MET A 276 6.15 80.60 4.88
N GLY A 277 6.17 80.22 3.59
CA GLY A 277 5.94 78.85 3.13
C GLY A 277 4.46 78.46 3.04
N GLY A 278 3.55 79.44 3.03
CA GLY A 278 2.12 79.24 2.85
C GLY A 278 1.69 79.15 1.39
N ASP A 279 0.44 78.73 1.17
CA ASP A 279 -0.15 78.55 -0.17
C ASP A 279 -0.73 79.86 -0.72
N THR A 280 -0.23 80.30 -1.88
CA THR A 280 -0.60 81.57 -2.52
C THR A 280 -2.08 81.63 -2.91
N GLU A 281 -2.65 80.52 -3.36
CA GLU A 281 -4.06 80.46 -3.78
C GLU A 281 -4.99 80.60 -2.57
N THR A 282 -4.69 79.89 -1.48
CA THR A 282 -5.39 80.03 -0.20
C THR A 282 -5.27 81.44 0.37
N PHE A 283 -4.09 82.07 0.27
CA PHE A 283 -3.88 83.45 0.71
C PHE A 283 -4.75 84.45 -0.06
N GLN A 284 -4.85 84.30 -1.38
CA GLN A 284 -5.70 85.15 -2.21
C GLN A 284 -7.19 84.95 -1.89
N GLN A 285 -7.62 83.71 -1.67
CA GLN A 285 -8.99 83.40 -1.25
C GLN A 285 -9.35 84.02 0.12
N ILE A 286 -8.42 84.04 1.07
CA ILE A 286 -8.59 84.72 2.37
C ILE A 286 -8.81 86.23 2.18
N MET A 287 -8.06 86.87 1.27
CA MET A 287 -8.20 88.30 0.99
C MET A 287 -9.54 88.64 0.33
N GLU A 288 -10.01 87.81 -0.61
CA GLU A 288 -11.31 87.98 -1.26
C GLU A 288 -12.48 87.80 -0.28
N TYR A 289 -12.42 86.78 0.58
CA TYR A 289 -13.44 86.54 1.61
C TYR A 289 -13.45 87.63 2.69
N TYR A 290 -12.30 88.19 3.03
CA TYR A 290 -12.23 89.35 3.91
C TYR A 290 -12.97 90.58 3.33
N GLU A 291 -12.70 90.94 2.07
CA GLU A 291 -13.38 92.07 1.42
C GLU A 291 -14.90 91.83 1.27
N MET A 292 -15.31 90.57 1.11
CA MET A 292 -16.73 90.19 1.10
C MET A 292 -17.38 90.40 2.47
N LEU A 293 -16.77 89.89 3.55
CA LEU A 293 -17.32 89.96 4.91
C LEU A 293 -17.26 91.38 5.49
N LYS A 294 -16.28 92.20 5.10
CA LYS A 294 -16.12 93.59 5.53
C LYS A 294 -17.35 94.45 5.26
N LYS A 295 -18.11 94.16 4.19
CA LYS A 295 -19.36 94.87 3.85
C LYS A 295 -20.49 94.64 4.85
N TYR A 296 -20.37 93.62 5.71
CA TYR A 296 -21.38 93.20 6.69
C TYR A 296 -20.88 93.32 8.13
N ALA A 297 -19.68 93.88 8.34
CA ALA A 297 -19.15 94.18 9.67
C ALA A 297 -19.80 95.46 10.21
N ASN A 298 -20.20 95.43 11.48
CA ASN A 298 -20.60 96.63 12.23
C ASN A 298 -19.39 97.39 12.77
#